data_AF-A0A2V8ZR67-F1
#
_entry.id   AF-A0A2V8ZR67-F1
#
_cell.length_a   1.000
_cell.length_b   1.000
_cell.length_c   1.000
_cell.angle_alpha   90.00
_cell.angle_beta   90.00
_cell.angle_gamma   90.00
#
_symmetry.space_group_name_H-M   'P 1'
#
loop_
_entity.id
_entity.type
_entity.pdbx_description
1 polymer ?
#
loop_
_entity_poly.entity_id
_entity_poly.type
_entity_poly.pdbx_seq_one_letter_code
_entity_poly.pdbx_strand_id
1 'polypeptide(L)'
;MSGVDEAEARFMPMTPFVTRFPELGARETRALRVTGRKELPDGDYGFLELYCDEPGCDCRRVMIDVLREDTEDKIWATLNYGWENVEFYRQWGRCSSDREARAMKGPVLDPLNPQTQYSQVLLERFRILLQSPDYVQRLIHHYQMFRTAVEKEQLERNIGKQHRNVQQSLRHSRYYRKP
;
A
#
# COMPACT_ATOMS: atom_id res chain seq x y z
N MET A 1 2.96 27.62 25.52
CA MET A 1 3.68 27.02 24.38
C MET A 1 3.38 25.55 24.39
N SER A 2 2.26 25.17 23.75
CA SER A 2 1.73 23.82 23.71
C SER A 2 2.43 23.02 22.62
N GLY A 3 3.44 22.24 23.00
CA GLY A 3 4.01 21.18 22.18
C GLY A 3 3.40 19.86 22.62
N VAL A 4 2.19 19.57 22.13
CA VAL A 4 1.72 18.19 22.07
C VAL A 4 2.21 17.67 20.73
N ASP A 5 3.21 16.79 20.77
CA ASP A 5 3.52 15.85 19.69
C ASP A 5 2.26 15.00 19.48
N GLU A 6 1.34 15.50 18.65
CA GLU A 6 0.42 14.64 17.95
C GLU A 6 1.29 13.74 17.08
N ALA A 7 1.20 12.44 17.31
CA ALA A 7 1.82 11.44 16.45
C ALA A 7 1.36 11.71 15.01
N GLU A 8 2.17 12.45 14.24
CA GLU A 8 1.97 12.63 12.82
C GLU A 8 1.87 11.24 12.24
N ALA A 9 0.66 10.88 11.82
CA ALA A 9 0.44 9.68 11.04
C ALA A 9 1.36 9.80 9.83
N ARG A 10 2.47 9.05 9.85
CA ARG A 10 3.45 9.01 8.77
C ARG A 10 2.68 8.77 7.46
N PHE A 11 2.58 9.80 6.62
CA PHE A 11 1.97 9.69 5.31
C PHE A 11 2.87 8.80 4.46
N MET A 12 2.51 7.51 4.37
CA MET A 12 3.15 6.56 3.47
C MET A 12 2.38 6.60 2.16
N PRO A 13 3.01 6.99 1.03
CA PRO A 13 2.32 6.95 -0.25
C PRO A 13 2.03 5.48 -0.58
N MET A 14 0.75 5.19 -0.80
CA MET A 14 0.25 3.88 -1.18
C MET A 14 -0.02 3.92 -2.67
N THR A 15 0.68 3.08 -3.43
CA THR A 15 0.60 3.08 -4.90
C THR A 15 0.00 1.75 -5.37
N PRO A 16 -0.96 1.75 -6.31
CA PRO A 16 -1.58 0.51 -6.78
C PRO A 16 -0.56 -0.45 -7.42
N PHE A 17 -0.66 -1.74 -7.11
CA PHE A 17 0.23 -2.78 -7.62
C PHE A 17 0.27 -2.81 -9.17
N VAL A 18 -0.89 -2.61 -9.79
CA VAL A 18 -1.07 -2.54 -11.26
C VAL A 18 -0.23 -1.46 -11.93
N THR A 19 0.19 -0.40 -11.21
CA THR A 19 1.04 0.66 -11.80
C THR A 19 2.44 0.16 -12.15
N ARG A 20 2.95 -0.83 -11.41
CA ARG A 20 4.27 -1.43 -11.63
C ARG A 20 4.18 -2.78 -12.35
N PHE A 21 3.08 -3.50 -12.14
CA PHE A 21 2.85 -4.83 -12.72
C PHE A 21 1.48 -4.89 -13.41
N PRO A 22 1.27 -4.18 -14.53
CA PRO A 22 -0.05 -4.01 -15.14
C PRO A 22 -0.67 -5.33 -15.59
N GLU A 23 0.09 -6.17 -16.30
CA GLU A 23 -0.42 -7.45 -16.82
C GLU A 23 -0.73 -8.44 -15.69
N LEU A 24 0.16 -8.55 -14.71
CA LEU A 24 -0.01 -9.45 -13.58
C LEU A 24 -1.15 -9.00 -12.68
N GLY A 25 -1.19 -7.70 -12.35
CA GLY A 25 -2.25 -7.12 -11.54
C GLY A 25 -3.62 -7.25 -12.20
N ALA A 26 -3.75 -6.99 -13.51
CA ALA A 26 -5.00 -7.20 -14.22
C ALA A 26 -5.49 -8.66 -14.19
N ARG A 27 -4.56 -9.63 -14.25
CA ARG A 27 -4.89 -11.06 -14.18
C ARG A 27 -5.24 -11.54 -12.78
N GLU A 28 -4.58 -11.00 -11.75
CA GLU A 28 -4.60 -11.58 -10.39
C GLU A 28 -5.36 -10.77 -9.35
N THR A 29 -5.82 -9.56 -9.71
CA THR A 29 -6.73 -8.76 -8.88
C THR A 29 -7.96 -9.59 -8.53
N ARG A 30 -8.23 -9.71 -7.23
CA ARG A 30 -9.37 -10.49 -6.77
C ARG A 30 -10.65 -9.71 -7.00
N ALA A 31 -11.66 -10.36 -7.58
CA ALA A 31 -13.00 -9.82 -7.71
C ALA A 31 -14.04 -10.69 -7.00
N LEU A 32 -15.13 -10.07 -6.55
CA LEU A 32 -16.31 -10.72 -6.01
C LEU A 32 -17.53 -10.35 -6.85
N ARG A 33 -18.17 -11.36 -7.45
CA ARG A 33 -19.51 -11.22 -8.05
C ARG A 33 -20.57 -11.29 -6.95
N VAL A 34 -21.44 -10.29 -6.90
CA VAL A 34 -22.58 -10.22 -5.98
C VAL A 34 -23.88 -10.29 -6.79
N THR A 35 -24.77 -11.19 -6.39
CA THR A 35 -26.09 -11.38 -7.03
C THR A 35 -27.16 -11.70 -5.98
N GLY A 36 -28.31 -11.02 -6.05
CA GLY A 36 -29.49 -11.27 -5.21
C GLY A 36 -29.28 -11.02 -3.72
N ARG A 37 -28.33 -10.15 -3.33
CA ARG A 37 -28.07 -9.86 -1.91
C ARG A 37 -28.70 -8.54 -1.48
N LYS A 38 -29.30 -8.51 -0.29
CA LYS A 38 -29.91 -7.28 0.26
C LYS A 38 -28.87 -6.33 0.85
N GLU A 39 -27.77 -6.87 1.37
CA GLU A 39 -26.79 -6.09 2.14
C GLU A 39 -25.77 -5.36 1.26
N LEU A 40 -25.67 -5.73 -0.02
CA LEU A 40 -24.73 -5.18 -0.98
C LEU A 40 -25.37 -5.27 -2.38
N PRO A 41 -25.41 -4.17 -3.17
CA PRO A 41 -25.97 -4.20 -4.51
C PRO A 41 -25.31 -5.25 -5.40
N ASP A 42 -26.06 -5.73 -6.38
CA ASP A 42 -25.52 -6.65 -7.38
C ASP A 42 -24.44 -5.95 -8.22
N GLY A 43 -23.39 -6.68 -8.56
CA GLY A 43 -22.25 -6.16 -9.32
C GLY A 43 -20.95 -6.94 -9.10
N ASP A 44 -19.91 -6.53 -9.82
CA ASP A 44 -18.54 -7.01 -9.66
C ASP A 44 -17.73 -6.03 -8.83
N TYR A 45 -17.16 -6.52 -7.74
CA TYR A 45 -16.36 -5.75 -6.80
C TYR A 45 -14.91 -6.19 -6.87
N GLY A 46 -14.04 -5.34 -7.41
CA GLY A 46 -12.59 -5.55 -7.47
C GLY A 46 -11.91 -5.09 -6.18
N PHE A 47 -10.97 -5.90 -5.67
CA PHE A 47 -10.15 -5.61 -4.50
C PHE A 47 -8.77 -5.18 -4.98
N LEU A 48 -8.63 -3.90 -5.34
CA LEU A 48 -7.41 -3.35 -5.91
C LEU A 48 -6.34 -3.23 -4.82
N GLU A 49 -5.17 -3.81 -5.06
CA GLU A 49 -4.05 -3.82 -4.10
C GLU A 49 -3.21 -2.56 -4.22
N LEU A 50 -2.95 -1.89 -3.09
CA LEU A 50 -2.04 -0.75 -2.95
C LEU A 50 -0.97 -1.08 -1.91
N TYR A 51 0.29 -0.79 -2.27
CA TYR A 51 1.46 -1.04 -1.44
C TYR A 51 2.26 0.24 -1.19
N CYS A 52 2.92 0.30 -0.04
CA CYS A 52 3.79 1.42 0.31
C CYS A 52 4.96 1.52 -0.68
N ASP A 53 5.20 2.71 -1.21
CA ASP A 53 6.29 2.99 -2.16
C ASP A 53 7.46 3.79 -1.54
N GLU A 54 7.45 4.01 -0.23
CA GLU A 54 8.55 4.62 0.51
C GLU A 54 9.76 3.67 0.49
N PRO A 55 10.94 4.06 -0.04
CA PRO A 55 12.13 3.21 -0.03
C PRO A 55 12.60 2.85 1.37
N GLY A 56 13.05 1.61 1.57
CA GLY A 56 13.48 1.07 2.86
C GLY A 56 12.37 0.70 3.84
N CYS A 57 11.10 0.92 3.48
CA CYS A 57 9.95 0.54 4.31
C CYS A 57 9.66 -0.97 4.23
N ASP A 58 9.55 -1.65 5.37
CA ASP A 58 9.05 -3.03 5.47
C ASP A 58 7.74 -3.09 6.26
N CYS A 59 6.71 -2.34 5.83
CA CYS A 59 5.45 -2.24 6.58
C CYS A 59 4.65 -3.54 6.66
N ARG A 60 4.87 -4.49 5.74
CA ARG A 60 4.18 -5.79 5.67
C ARG A 60 2.66 -5.69 5.73
N ARG A 61 2.14 -4.69 5.01
CA ARG A 61 0.73 -4.36 4.91
C ARG A 61 0.33 -4.15 3.46
N VAL A 62 -0.95 -4.39 3.18
CA VAL A 62 -1.62 -4.00 1.94
C VAL A 62 -2.80 -3.10 2.29
N MET A 63 -2.98 -2.03 1.51
CA MET A 63 -4.22 -1.27 1.47
C MET A 63 -5.02 -1.78 0.28
N ILE A 64 -6.33 -1.91 0.44
CA ILE A 64 -7.23 -2.41 -0.59
C ILE A 64 -8.30 -1.38 -0.85
N ASP A 65 -8.33 -0.86 -2.08
CA ASP A 65 -9.47 -0.08 -2.55
C ASP A 65 -10.47 -1.03 -3.21
N VAL A 66 -11.69 -1.04 -2.69
CA VAL A 66 -12.78 -1.80 -3.29
C VAL A 66 -13.48 -0.93 -4.32
N LEU A 67 -13.38 -1.33 -5.58
CA LEU A 67 -14.01 -0.65 -6.72
C LEU A 67 -15.14 -1.51 -7.27
N ARG A 68 -16.11 -0.88 -7.93
CA ARG A 68 -17.20 -1.57 -8.63
C ARG A 68 -17.20 -1.16 -10.09
N GLU A 69 -17.28 -2.16 -10.98
CA GLU A 69 -17.05 -2.02 -12.43
C GLU A 69 -17.91 -0.94 -13.11
N ASP A 70 -19.14 -0.72 -12.66
CA ASP A 70 -20.11 0.21 -13.26
C ASP A 70 -20.21 1.56 -12.54
N THR A 71 -19.26 1.90 -11.65
CA THR A 71 -19.31 3.14 -10.86
C THR A 71 -18.10 4.06 -11.03
N GLU A 72 -17.43 3.99 -12.18
CA GLU A 72 -16.19 4.73 -12.44
C GLU A 72 -15.15 4.45 -11.32
N ASP A 73 -14.34 5.45 -10.95
CA ASP A 73 -13.28 5.34 -9.94
C ASP A 73 -13.81 5.52 -8.50
N LYS A 74 -15.10 5.29 -8.27
CA LYS A 74 -15.68 5.41 -6.93
C LYS A 74 -15.13 4.32 -6.00
N ILE A 75 -14.51 4.74 -4.90
CA ILE A 75 -14.10 3.85 -3.81
C ILE A 75 -15.33 3.47 -2.97
N TRP A 76 -15.62 2.17 -2.89
CA TRP A 76 -16.73 1.61 -2.10
C TRP A 76 -16.33 1.29 -0.66
N ALA A 77 -15.07 0.94 -0.46
CA ALA A 77 -14.45 0.76 0.84
C ALA A 77 -12.93 0.86 0.70
N THR A 78 -12.26 1.39 1.72
CA THR A 78 -10.80 1.32 1.83
C THR A 78 -10.46 0.42 3.01
N LEU A 79 -9.74 -0.68 2.76
CA LEU A 79 -9.40 -1.68 3.76
C LEU A 79 -7.89 -1.68 3.98
N ASN A 80 -7.45 -2.03 5.18
CA ASN A 80 -6.06 -2.39 5.46
C ASN A 80 -5.98 -3.85 5.83
N TYR A 81 -4.90 -4.52 5.44
CA TYR A 81 -4.53 -5.83 5.94
C TYR A 81 -3.04 -5.89 6.29
N GLY A 82 -2.76 -6.06 7.58
CA GLY A 82 -1.44 -6.42 8.08
C GLY A 82 -1.37 -7.88 8.52
N TRP A 83 -0.45 -8.65 7.96
CA TRP A 83 -0.34 -10.09 8.23
C TRP A 83 0.57 -10.45 9.41
N GLU A 84 1.46 -9.55 9.82
CA GLU A 84 2.32 -9.78 10.98
C GLU A 84 1.58 -9.75 12.34
N ASN A 85 2.29 -10.18 13.38
CA ASN A 85 1.80 -10.12 14.75
C ASN A 85 1.84 -8.67 15.32
N VAL A 86 1.19 -8.46 16.47
CA VAL A 86 1.10 -7.13 17.11
C VAL A 86 2.46 -6.61 17.56
N GLU A 87 3.38 -7.50 17.97
CA GLU A 87 4.72 -7.11 18.41
C GLU A 87 5.54 -6.51 17.26
N PHE A 88 5.49 -7.13 16.08
CA PHE A 88 6.08 -6.59 14.87
C PHE A 88 5.59 -5.16 14.62
N TYR A 89 4.27 -4.94 14.62
CA TYR A 89 3.70 -3.62 14.36
C TYR A 89 4.00 -2.60 15.46
N ARG A 90 4.09 -3.03 16.71
CA ARG A 90 4.52 -2.16 17.82
C ARG A 90 5.94 -1.64 17.59
N GLN A 91 6.86 -2.52 17.20
CA GLN A 91 8.25 -2.17 16.94
C GLN A 91 8.41 -1.34 15.66
N TRP A 92 7.86 -1.84 14.55
CA TRP A 92 7.95 -1.21 13.25
C TRP A 92 7.31 0.20 13.23
N GLY A 93 6.08 0.29 13.76
CA GLY A 93 5.32 1.54 13.80
C GLY A 93 5.72 2.48 14.94
N ARG A 94 6.62 2.06 15.83
CA ARG A 94 6.99 2.78 17.07
C ARG A 94 5.76 3.20 17.88
N CYS A 95 4.79 2.29 17.98
CA CYS A 95 3.52 2.58 18.63
C CYS A 95 3.71 2.96 20.10
N SER A 96 2.97 3.98 20.52
CA SER A 96 2.89 4.39 21.92
C SER A 96 1.97 3.48 22.74
N SER A 97 1.10 2.71 22.07
CA SER A 97 0.10 1.86 22.71
C SER A 97 -0.21 0.57 21.95
N ASP A 98 -0.74 -0.42 22.68
CA ASP A 98 -1.28 -1.67 22.11
C ASP A 98 -2.40 -1.42 21.10
N ARG A 99 -3.20 -0.36 21.31
CA ARG A 99 -4.32 -0.01 20.44
C ARG A 99 -3.83 0.36 19.05
N GLU A 100 -2.78 1.17 18.95
CA GLU A 100 -2.16 1.55 17.68
C GLU A 100 -1.59 0.33 16.94
N ALA A 101 -0.83 -0.52 17.64
CA ALA A 101 -0.25 -1.71 17.04
C ALA A 101 -1.32 -2.70 16.54
N ARG A 102 -2.44 -2.84 17.29
CA ARG A 102 -3.58 -3.67 16.88
C ARG A 102 -4.33 -3.09 15.68
N ALA A 103 -4.39 -1.77 15.55
CA ALA A 103 -5.03 -1.12 14.39
C ALA A 103 -4.28 -1.39 13.07
N MET A 104 -2.99 -1.75 13.14
CA MET A 104 -2.21 -2.14 11.96
C MET A 104 -2.31 -3.63 11.62
N LYS A 105 -2.78 -4.47 12.55
CA LYS A 105 -2.93 -5.91 12.36
C LYS A 105 -4.31 -6.27 11.81
N GLY A 106 -4.30 -7.20 10.85
CA GLY A 106 -5.49 -7.87 10.34
C GLY A 106 -6.28 -7.00 9.37
N PRO A 107 -7.41 -7.51 8.86
CA PRO A 107 -8.30 -6.73 8.01
C PRO A 107 -9.11 -5.74 8.85
N VAL A 108 -8.95 -4.45 8.58
CA VAL A 108 -9.71 -3.35 9.20
C VAL A 108 -10.17 -2.36 8.13
N LEU A 109 -11.21 -1.57 8.43
CA LEU A 109 -11.49 -0.37 7.64
C LEU A 109 -10.36 0.63 7.85
N ASP A 110 -9.89 1.25 6.78
CA ASP A 110 -8.97 2.37 6.89
C ASP A 110 -9.70 3.59 7.51
N PRO A 111 -9.20 4.13 8.64
CA PRO A 111 -9.87 5.22 9.33
C PRO A 111 -9.63 6.60 8.70
N LEU A 112 -8.67 6.71 7.77
CA LEU A 112 -8.27 7.97 7.14
C LEU A 112 -8.88 8.15 5.74
N ASN A 113 -9.43 7.09 5.16
CA ASN A 113 -9.96 7.09 3.80
C ASN A 113 -11.49 7.00 3.76
N PRO A 114 -12.12 7.46 2.66
CA PRO A 114 -13.56 7.41 2.49
C PRO A 114 -14.13 5.99 2.61
N GLN A 115 -15.32 5.92 3.22
CA GLN A 115 -16.10 4.70 3.39
C GLN A 115 -17.53 4.95 2.90
N THR A 116 -18.18 3.92 2.38
CA THR A 116 -19.62 3.93 2.08
C THR A 116 -20.42 3.16 3.15
N GLN A 117 -21.75 3.23 3.07
CA GLN A 117 -22.65 2.39 3.89
C GLN A 117 -22.40 0.86 3.73
N TYR A 118 -21.70 0.46 2.66
CA TYR A 118 -21.43 -0.95 2.35
C TYR A 118 -20.08 -1.44 2.88
N SER A 119 -19.27 -0.55 3.45
CA SER A 119 -17.88 -0.86 3.80
C SER A 119 -17.75 -2.01 4.80
N GLN A 120 -18.64 -2.06 5.79
CA GLN A 120 -18.62 -3.17 6.75
C GLN A 120 -18.91 -4.51 6.09
N VAL A 121 -19.88 -4.56 5.17
CA VAL A 121 -20.20 -5.79 4.44
C VAL A 121 -19.02 -6.21 3.56
N LEU A 122 -18.37 -5.28 2.89
CA LEU A 122 -17.18 -5.53 2.07
C LEU A 122 -15.99 -6.01 2.92
N LEU A 123 -15.80 -5.46 4.12
CA LEU A 123 -14.80 -5.95 5.08
C LEU A 123 -15.08 -7.40 5.49
N GLU A 124 -16.33 -7.77 5.76
CA GLU A 124 -16.67 -9.16 6.07
C GLU A 124 -16.41 -10.08 4.87
N ARG A 125 -16.69 -9.64 3.64
CA ARG A 125 -16.33 -10.40 2.43
C ARG A 125 -14.83 -10.58 2.31
N PHE A 126 -14.06 -9.53 2.57
CA PHE A 126 -12.60 -9.61 2.55
C PHE A 126 -12.06 -10.57 3.61
N ARG A 127 -12.62 -10.59 4.82
CA ARG A 127 -12.28 -11.58 5.86
C ARG A 127 -12.50 -13.01 5.39
N ILE A 128 -13.58 -13.27 4.65
CA ILE A 128 -13.83 -14.60 4.06
C ILE A 128 -12.75 -14.93 3.01
N LEU A 129 -12.39 -13.97 2.14
CA LEU A 129 -11.32 -14.19 1.16
C LEU A 129 -9.99 -14.55 1.85
N LEU A 130 -9.66 -13.89 2.95
CA LEU A 130 -8.44 -14.14 3.74
C LEU A 130 -8.41 -15.51 4.43
N GLN A 131 -9.52 -16.27 4.45
CA GLN A 131 -9.51 -17.66 4.91
C GLN A 131 -8.81 -18.59 3.91
N SER A 132 -8.60 -18.16 2.66
CA SER A 132 -7.81 -18.89 1.67
C SER A 132 -6.30 -18.61 1.90
N PRO A 133 -5.50 -19.63 2.27
CA PRO A 133 -4.07 -19.45 2.45
C PRO A 133 -3.38 -18.98 1.16
N ASP A 134 -3.83 -19.48 0.00
CA ASP A 134 -3.29 -19.09 -1.30
C ASP A 134 -3.53 -17.61 -1.60
N TYR A 135 -4.66 -17.05 -1.16
CA TYR A 135 -4.90 -15.61 -1.31
C TYR A 135 -3.97 -14.79 -0.43
N VAL A 136 -3.80 -15.18 0.84
CA VAL A 136 -2.87 -14.51 1.75
C VAL A 136 -1.44 -14.57 1.22
N GLN A 137 -1.00 -15.73 0.74
CA GLN A 137 0.33 -15.89 0.15
C GLN A 137 0.50 -15.03 -1.10
N ARG A 138 -0.53 -14.89 -1.94
CA ARG A 138 -0.49 -14.00 -3.11
C ARG A 138 -0.29 -12.54 -2.70
N LEU A 139 -1.05 -12.04 -1.71
CA LEU A 139 -0.88 -10.68 -1.19
C LEU A 139 0.55 -10.42 -0.66
N ILE A 140 1.14 -11.41 0.00
CA ILE A 140 2.52 -11.32 0.52
C ILE A 140 3.53 -11.35 -0.64
N HIS A 141 3.32 -12.19 -1.65
CA HIS A 141 4.20 -12.27 -2.80
C HIS A 141 4.17 -10.97 -3.62
N HIS A 142 2.97 -10.44 -3.91
CA HIS A 142 2.81 -9.15 -4.57
C HIS A 142 3.49 -8.01 -3.80
N TYR A 143 3.36 -7.99 -2.47
CA TYR A 143 4.11 -7.06 -1.62
C TYR A 143 5.63 -7.18 -1.84
N GLN A 144 6.18 -8.39 -1.79
CA GLN A 144 7.63 -8.60 -1.98
C GLN A 144 8.11 -8.16 -3.36
N MET A 145 7.33 -8.47 -4.41
CA MET A 145 7.61 -8.02 -5.78
C MET A 145 7.63 -6.49 -5.85
N PHE A 146 6.62 -5.85 -5.25
CA PHE A 146 6.49 -4.39 -5.22
C PHE A 146 7.64 -3.73 -4.46
N ARG A 147 8.00 -4.26 -3.29
CA ARG A 147 9.16 -3.77 -2.51
C ARG A 147 10.45 -3.89 -3.30
N THR A 148 10.67 -5.01 -3.98
CA THR A 148 11.86 -5.21 -4.83
C THR A 148 11.92 -4.17 -5.95
N ALA A 149 10.79 -3.85 -6.59
CA ALA A 149 10.72 -2.81 -7.61
C ALA A 149 11.04 -1.41 -7.04
N VAL A 150 10.47 -1.05 -5.90
CA VAL A 150 10.71 0.23 -5.21
C VAL A 150 12.20 0.42 -4.88
N GLU A 151 12.86 -0.61 -4.33
CA GLU A 151 14.29 -0.51 -4.00
C GLU A 151 15.17 -0.39 -5.25
N LYS A 152 14.83 -1.13 -6.32
CA LYS A 152 15.54 -1.04 -7.60
C LYS A 152 15.42 0.37 -8.20
N GLU A 153 14.21 0.93 -8.27
CA GLU A 153 13.97 2.29 -8.75
C GLU A 153 14.74 3.33 -7.91
N GLN A 154 14.84 3.13 -6.60
CA GLN A 154 15.61 4.01 -5.74
C GLN A 154 17.12 3.91 -6.00
N LEU A 155 17.65 2.70 -6.17
CA LEU A 155 19.05 2.48 -6.50
C LEU A 155 19.43 3.13 -7.84
N GLU A 156 18.62 2.92 -8.89
CA GLU A 156 18.82 3.53 -10.21
C GLU A 156 18.80 5.06 -10.15
N ARG A 157 17.85 5.63 -9.39
CA ARG A 157 17.80 7.08 -9.14
C ARG A 157 19.07 7.60 -8.45
N ASN A 158 19.59 6.87 -7.47
CA ASN A 158 20.80 7.25 -6.74
C ASN A 158 22.04 7.20 -7.63
N ILE A 159 22.20 6.15 -8.43
CA ILE A 159 23.27 6.03 -9.41
C ILE A 159 23.19 7.20 -10.41
N GLY A 160 22.01 7.48 -10.97
CA GLY A 160 21.82 8.60 -11.89
C GLY A 160 22.17 9.96 -11.29
N LYS A 161 21.85 10.19 -10.00
CA LYS A 161 22.26 11.42 -9.27
C LYS A 161 23.78 11.48 -9.08
N GLN A 162 24.42 10.38 -8.70
CA GLN A 162 25.87 10.33 -8.54
C GLN A 162 26.60 10.62 -9.87
N HIS A 163 26.17 10.01 -10.98
CA HIS A 163 26.74 10.29 -12.30
C HIS A 163 26.62 11.76 -12.70
N ARG A 164 25.47 12.40 -12.46
CA ARG A 164 25.28 13.85 -12.71
C ARG A 164 26.21 14.71 -11.86
N ASN A 165 26.33 14.40 -10.57
CA ASN A 165 27.20 15.14 -9.65
C ASN A 165 28.68 15.05 -10.07
N VAL A 166 29.14 13.87 -10.49
CA VAL A 166 30.50 13.67 -11.02
C VAL A 166 30.72 14.46 -12.31
N GLN A 167 29.75 14.44 -13.24
CA GLN A 167 29.86 15.23 -14.47
C GLN A 167 29.91 16.74 -14.19
N GLN A 168 29.14 17.23 -13.21
CA GLN A 168 29.14 18.62 -12.81
C GLN A 168 30.46 19.04 -12.14
N SER A 169 31.01 18.19 -11.25
CA SER A 169 32.29 18.47 -10.59
C SER A 169 33.46 18.45 -11.57
N LEU A 170 33.48 17.52 -12.54
CA LEU A 170 34.48 17.49 -13.61
C LEU A 170 34.41 18.72 -14.52
N ARG A 171 33.19 19.20 -14.84
CA ARG A 171 33.01 20.45 -15.58
C ARG A 171 33.55 21.64 -14.78
N HIS A 172 33.16 21.77 -13.51
CA HIS A 172 33.62 22.85 -12.63
C HIS A 172 35.15 22.83 -12.49
N SER A 173 35.76 21.68 -12.24
CA SER A 173 37.23 21.55 -12.15
C SER A 173 37.94 21.98 -13.44
N ARG A 174 37.39 21.69 -14.63
CA ARG A 174 37.94 22.17 -15.91
C ARG A 174 37.81 23.68 -16.09
N TYR A 175 36.78 24.31 -15.54
CA TYR A 175 36.63 25.78 -15.59
C TYR A 175 37.69 26.51 -14.75
N TYR A 176 38.08 25.96 -13.60
CA TYR A 176 39.12 26.53 -12.72
C TYR A 176 40.56 26.11 -13.07
N ARG A 177 40.74 25.28 -14.10
CA ARG A 177 42.05 24.82 -14.61
C ARG A 177 42.49 25.54 -15.90
N LYS A 178 41.89 26.68 -16.24
CA LYS A 178 42.40 27.54 -17.32
C LYS A 178 43.61 28.34 -16.79
N PRO A 179 44.75 28.35 -17.52
CA PRO A 179 45.96 29.08 -17.12
C PRO A 179 45.77 30.59 -17.10
#